data_AF-A0A150N5M4-F1
#
_entry.id   AF-A0A150N5M4-F1
#
_cell.length_a   1.000
_cell.length_b   1.000
_cell.length_c   1.000
_cell.angle_alpha   90.00
_cell.angle_beta   90.00
_cell.angle_gamma   90.00
#
_symmetry.space_group_name_H-M   'P 1'
#
loop_
_entity.id
_entity.type
_entity.pdbx_description
1 polymer ?
#
loop_
_entity_poly.entity_id
_entity_poly.type
_entity_poly.pdbx_seq_one_letter_code
_entity_poly.pdbx_strand_id
1 'polypeptide(L)'
;MIKRGMVSFFVIMISSILLSSCSEKPSPHDALQKYTKLWTNQQFEDMYAMLSKQAKQNISKEDFVNRYKKIYKDIEATNLSVKPLPAEEKKEDDKKEQIKLPFFRKNEHHCRPDPV
;
A
#
# COMPACT_ATOMS: atom_id res chain seq x y z
N MET A 1 40.39 -21.83 -11.81
CA MET A 1 41.13 -20.89 -10.93
C MET A 1 40.18 -19.78 -10.45
N ILE A 2 39.38 -20.06 -9.42
CA ILE A 2 38.58 -19.01 -8.77
C ILE A 2 39.55 -18.28 -7.84
N LYS A 3 39.95 -17.05 -8.22
CA LYS A 3 40.91 -16.26 -7.44
C LYS A 3 40.34 -16.07 -6.03
N ARG A 4 41.14 -16.33 -4.99
CA ARG A 4 40.75 -16.24 -3.57
C ARG A 4 40.05 -14.91 -3.22
N GLY A 5 40.39 -13.82 -3.91
CA GLY A 5 39.71 -12.52 -3.79
C GLY A 5 38.28 -12.47 -4.35
N MET A 6 37.95 -13.26 -5.38
CA MET A 6 36.61 -13.32 -5.95
C MET A 6 35.63 -14.09 -5.06
N VAL A 7 36.10 -15.12 -4.35
CA VAL A 7 35.32 -15.81 -3.31
C VAL A 7 35.04 -14.86 -2.15
N SER A 8 36.05 -14.08 -1.72
CA SER A 8 35.90 -13.11 -0.63
C SER A 8 34.88 -12.01 -0.95
N PHE A 9 34.85 -11.50 -2.18
CA PHE A 9 33.86 -10.50 -2.61
C PHE A 9 32.43 -11.05 -2.57
N PHE A 10 32.22 -12.29 -3.03
CA PHE A 10 30.92 -12.95 -2.98
C PHE A 10 30.43 -13.17 -1.54
N VAL A 11 31.32 -13.52 -0.60
CA VAL A 11 30.98 -13.72 0.82
C VAL A 11 30.56 -12.39 1.48
N ILE A 12 31.22 -11.28 1.16
CA ILE A 12 30.88 -9.94 1.69
C ILE A 12 29.51 -9.47 1.15
N MET A 13 29.22 -9.75 -0.13
CA MET A 13 27.95 -9.38 -0.75
C MET A 13 26.78 -10.17 -0.13
N ILE A 14 26.96 -11.49 0.10
CA ILE A 14 25.98 -12.35 0.78
C ILE A 14 25.77 -11.91 2.25
N SER A 15 26.84 -11.54 2.96
CA SER A 15 26.76 -11.04 4.34
C SER A 15 25.97 -9.74 4.46
N SER A 16 25.98 -8.89 3.44
CA SER A 16 25.26 -7.61 3.43
C SER A 16 23.73 -7.81 3.33
N ILE A 17 23.29 -8.89 2.67
CA ILE A 17 21.87 -9.25 2.56
C ILE A 17 21.31 -9.77 3.90
N LEU A 18 22.15 -10.42 4.71
CA LEU A 18 21.75 -10.99 6.01
C LEU A 18 21.54 -9.92 7.10
N LEU A 19 22.11 -8.72 6.94
CA LEU A 19 21.97 -7.61 7.90
C LEU A 19 20.63 -6.86 7.76
N SER A 20 19.82 -7.15 6.73
CA SER A 20 18.53 -6.47 6.49
C SER A 20 17.35 -7.08 7.28
N SER A 21 17.59 -8.05 8.16
CA SER A 21 16.51 -8.84 8.80
C SER A 21 15.94 -8.24 10.09
N CYS A 22 16.37 -7.04 10.51
CA CYS A 22 15.84 -6.36 11.69
C CYS A 22 14.88 -5.23 11.25
N SER A 23 13.77 -5.60 10.61
CA SER A 23 12.65 -4.69 10.39
C SER A 23 11.55 -5.09 11.35
N GLU A 24 11.16 -4.20 12.26
CA GLU A 24 9.88 -4.36 12.96
C GLU A 24 8.78 -4.50 11.92
N LYS A 25 7.82 -5.39 12.18
CA LYS A 25 6.66 -5.54 11.30
C LYS A 25 5.87 -4.22 11.37
N PRO A 26 5.48 -3.62 10.24
CA PRO A 26 4.70 -2.39 10.27
C PRO A 26 3.41 -2.62 11.07
N SER A 27 3.06 -1.66 11.92
CA SER A 27 1.79 -1.71 12.65
C SER A 27 0.61 -1.66 11.66
N PRO A 28 -0.60 -2.10 12.08
CA PRO A 28 -1.79 -1.93 11.25
C PRO A 28 -2.02 -0.48 10.80
N HIS A 29 -1.70 0.48 11.66
CA HIS A 29 -1.75 1.90 11.35
C HIS A 29 -0.73 2.29 10.27
N ASP A 30 0.52 1.84 10.38
CA ASP A 30 1.57 2.11 9.37
C ASP A 30 1.19 1.51 8.01
N ALA A 31 0.61 0.31 8.01
CA ALA A 31 0.12 -0.34 6.80
C ALA A 31 -0.99 0.50 6.15
N LEU A 32 -1.94 1.03 6.93
CA LEU A 32 -2.98 1.93 6.42
C LEU A 32 -2.39 3.25 5.90
N GLN A 33 -1.44 3.85 6.62
CA GLN A 33 -0.75 5.07 6.18
C GLN A 33 -0.07 4.87 4.82
N LYS A 34 0.64 3.76 4.65
CA LYS A 34 1.26 3.42 3.37
C LYS A 34 0.21 3.21 2.27
N TYR A 35 -0.85 2.45 2.55
CA TYR A 35 -1.90 2.16 1.57
C TYR A 35 -2.61 3.43 1.09
N THR A 36 -2.99 4.32 2.01
CA THR A 36 -3.68 5.58 1.70
C THR A 36 -2.80 6.58 0.95
N LYS A 37 -1.49 6.58 1.18
CA LYS A 37 -0.51 7.33 0.38
C LYS A 37 -0.46 6.84 -1.07
N LEU A 38 -0.36 5.53 -1.28
CA LEU A 38 -0.40 4.93 -2.62
C LEU A 38 -1.71 5.25 -3.34
N TRP A 39 -2.83 5.19 -2.63
CA TRP A 39 -4.14 5.54 -3.19
C TRP A 39 -4.22 7.02 -3.58
N THR A 40 -3.78 7.93 -2.71
CA THR A 40 -3.72 9.37 -3.03
C THR A 40 -2.87 9.64 -4.28
N ASN A 41 -1.77 8.90 -4.45
CA ASN A 41 -0.89 8.99 -5.62
C ASN A 41 -1.37 8.17 -6.83
N GLN A 42 -2.54 7.55 -6.76
CA GLN A 42 -3.09 6.67 -7.80
C GLN A 42 -2.17 5.51 -8.22
N GLN A 43 -1.33 5.04 -7.30
CA GLN A 43 -0.42 3.91 -7.48
C GLN A 43 -1.16 2.57 -7.29
N PHE A 44 -2.12 2.29 -8.16
CA PHE A 44 -3.06 1.16 -7.99
C PHE A 44 -2.37 -0.21 -8.03
N GLU A 45 -1.27 -0.35 -8.76
CA GLU A 45 -0.48 -1.58 -8.78
C GLU A 45 0.18 -1.87 -7.42
N ASP A 46 0.72 -0.83 -6.78
CA ASP A 46 1.34 -0.94 -5.46
C ASP A 46 0.28 -1.18 -4.37
N MET A 47 -0.91 -0.58 -4.52
CA MET A 47 -2.06 -0.91 -3.66
C MET A 47 -2.43 -2.39 -3.77
N TYR A 48 -2.49 -2.93 -5.00
CA TYR A 48 -2.74 -4.36 -5.21
C TYR A 48 -1.68 -5.23 -4.53
N ALA A 49 -0.41 -4.83 -4.61
CA ALA A 49 0.69 -5.54 -3.96
C ALA A 49 0.51 -5.67 -2.43
N MET A 50 -0.19 -4.72 -1.79
CA MET A 50 -0.50 -4.74 -0.36
C MET A 50 -1.73 -5.57 0.04
N LEU A 51 -2.52 -6.08 -0.92
CA LEU A 51 -3.68 -6.91 -0.61
C LEU A 51 -3.29 -8.27 0.00
N SER A 52 -4.19 -8.80 0.83
CA SER A 52 -4.05 -10.14 1.42
C SER A 52 -3.99 -11.22 0.33
N LYS A 53 -3.38 -12.37 0.66
CA LYS A 53 -3.33 -13.53 -0.26
C LYS A 53 -4.75 -13.97 -0.67
N GLN A 54 -5.68 -13.99 0.28
CA GLN A 54 -7.08 -14.35 0.04
C GLN A 54 -7.77 -13.38 -0.93
N ALA A 55 -7.51 -12.07 -0.82
CA ALA A 55 -8.05 -11.10 -1.77
C ALA A 55 -7.49 -11.33 -3.18
N LYS A 56 -6.19 -11.58 -3.30
CA LYS A 56 -5.51 -11.83 -4.59
C LYS A 56 -5.93 -13.12 -5.29
N GLN A 57 -6.45 -14.10 -4.55
CA GLN A 57 -7.04 -15.31 -5.15
C GLN A 57 -8.33 -15.02 -5.94
N ASN A 58 -9.06 -13.98 -5.54
CA ASN A 58 -10.37 -13.66 -6.11
C ASN A 58 -10.34 -12.41 -7.01
N ILE A 59 -9.27 -11.62 -6.96
CA ILE A 59 -9.13 -10.37 -7.69
C ILE A 59 -7.79 -10.39 -8.41
N SER A 60 -7.82 -10.35 -9.74
CA SER A 60 -6.60 -10.22 -10.53
C SER A 60 -6.01 -8.81 -10.40
N LYS A 61 -4.69 -8.68 -10.60
CA LYS A 61 -4.03 -7.37 -10.61
C LYS A 61 -4.63 -6.46 -11.68
N GLU A 62 -4.88 -7.02 -12.86
CA GLU A 62 -5.45 -6.30 -14.00
C GLU A 62 -6.84 -5.77 -13.69
N ASP A 63 -7.74 -6.60 -13.16
CA ASP A 63 -9.11 -6.19 -12.82
C ASP A 63 -9.12 -5.10 -11.75
N PHE A 64 -8.27 -5.23 -10.73
CA PHE A 64 -8.13 -4.23 -9.68
C PHE A 64 -7.71 -2.87 -10.26
N VAL A 65 -6.63 -2.86 -11.05
CA VAL A 65 -6.07 -1.64 -11.64
C VAL A 65 -7.04 -1.00 -12.62
N ASN A 66 -7.63 -1.80 -13.51
CA ASN A 66 -8.56 -1.32 -14.52
C ASN A 66 -9.83 -0.75 -13.90
N ARG A 67 -10.34 -1.37 -12.84
CA ARG A 67 -11.51 -0.85 -12.10
C ARG A 67 -11.22 0.52 -11.49
N TYR A 68 -10.08 0.70 -10.82
CA TYR A 68 -9.73 2.01 -10.25
C TYR A 68 -9.52 3.08 -11.33
N LYS A 69 -8.82 2.75 -12.43
CA LYS A 69 -8.66 3.66 -13.57
C LYS A 69 -10.01 4.06 -14.18
N LYS A 70 -10.91 3.09 -14.38
CA LYS A 70 -12.25 3.33 -14.92
C LYS A 70 -13.06 4.24 -14.01
N ILE A 71 -13.08 3.98 -12.69
CA ILE A 71 -13.81 4.84 -11.74
C ILE A 71 -13.30 6.27 -11.79
N TYR A 72 -11.97 6.48 -11.75
CA TYR A 72 -11.39 7.82 -11.77
C TYR A 72 -11.69 8.57 -13.07
N LYS A 73 -11.67 7.86 -14.20
CA LYS A 73 -12.05 8.41 -15.50
C LYS A 73 -13.53 8.77 -15.56
N ASP A 74 -14.41 7.86 -15.15
CA ASP A 74 -15.86 8.00 -15.30
C ASP A 74 -16.43 9.13 -14.43
N ILE A 75 -15.86 9.34 -13.25
CA ILE A 75 -16.29 10.42 -12.34
C ILE A 75 -15.42 11.68 -12.44
N GLU A 76 -14.49 11.70 -13.42
CA GLU A 76 -13.53 12.79 -13.63
C GLU A 76 -12.83 13.20 -12.32
N ALA A 77 -12.48 12.21 -11.47
CA ALA A 77 -11.91 12.48 -10.16
C ALA A 77 -10.50 13.08 -10.27
N THR A 78 -10.37 14.33 -9.88
CA THR A 78 -9.09 15.01 -9.69
C THR A 78 -8.82 15.23 -8.19
N ASN A 79 -7.54 15.22 -7.80
CA ASN A 79 -7.09 15.62 -6.46
C ASN A 79 -7.74 14.86 -5.28
N LEU A 80 -8.08 13.57 -5.46
CA LEU A 80 -8.55 12.73 -4.35
C LEU A 80 -7.42 12.50 -3.34
N SER A 81 -7.59 12.99 -2.12
CA SER A 81 -6.70 12.72 -0.98
C SER A 81 -7.39 11.79 0.00
N VAL A 82 -6.71 10.70 0.36
CA VAL A 82 -7.14 9.75 1.39
C VAL A 82 -6.13 9.83 2.53
N LYS A 83 -6.62 10.11 3.75
CA LYS A 83 -5.77 10.29 4.93
C LYS A 83 -6.26 9.41 6.06
N PRO A 84 -5.39 8.60 6.68
CA PRO A 84 -5.76 7.81 7.85
C PRO A 84 -6.05 8.74 9.02
N LEU A 85 -6.98 8.35 9.88
CA LEU A 85 -7.17 9.00 11.16
C LEU A 85 -6.03 8.61 12.11
N PRO A 86 -5.63 9.50 13.05
CA PRO A 86 -4.63 9.16 14.06
C PRO A 86 -5.01 7.86 14.76
N ALA A 87 -4.01 7.01 15.04
CA ALA A 87 -4.23 5.83 15.86
C ALA A 87 -4.72 6.31 17.25
N GLU A 88 -5.92 5.89 17.66
CA GLU A 88 -6.27 5.99 19.06
C GLU A 88 -5.41 4.98 19.82
N GLU A 89 -4.88 5.37 20.98
CA GLU A 89 -4.16 4.48 21.91
C GLU A 89 -5.13 3.48 22.58
N LYS A 90 -5.90 2.74 21.78
CA LYS A 90 -6.63 1.58 22.26
C LYS A 90 -5.66 0.42 22.13
N LYS A 91 -5.37 -0.23 23.26
CA LYS A 91 -4.63 -1.50 23.30
C LYS A 91 -5.32 -2.46 22.33
N GLU A 92 -4.76 -2.61 21.14
CA GLU A 92 -5.23 -3.61 20.20
C GLU A 92 -4.92 -4.97 20.83
N ASP A 93 -5.96 -5.79 21.00
CA ASP A 93 -5.75 -7.20 21.28
C ASP A 93 -5.06 -7.78 20.04
N ASP A 94 -3.77 -8.11 20.16
CA ASP A 94 -2.91 -8.70 19.10
C ASP A 94 -3.47 -9.98 18.47
N LYS A 95 -4.63 -10.46 18.94
CA LYS A 95 -5.28 -11.72 18.56
C LYS A 95 -6.40 -11.56 17.53
N LYS A 96 -6.69 -10.36 17.03
CA LYS A 96 -7.75 -10.17 16.01
C LYS A 96 -7.20 -10.35 14.60
N GLU A 97 -7.74 -11.33 13.88
CA GLU A 97 -7.42 -11.62 12.48
C GLU A 97 -7.84 -10.48 11.52
N GLN A 98 -8.74 -9.59 11.95
CA GLN A 98 -9.19 -8.43 11.22
C GLN A 98 -9.33 -7.21 12.13
N ILE A 99 -8.82 -6.06 11.68
CA ILE A 99 -8.89 -4.77 12.37
C ILE A 99 -9.56 -3.76 11.45
N LYS A 100 -10.40 -2.89 12.02
CA LYS A 100 -11.09 -1.80 11.29
C LYS A 100 -10.46 -0.48 11.70
N LEU A 101 -9.83 0.19 10.74
CA LEU A 101 -9.17 1.47 10.95
C LEU A 101 -9.86 2.56 10.12
N PRO A 102 -10.25 3.70 10.72
CA PRO A 102 -10.98 4.73 10.01
C PRO A 102 -10.04 5.67 9.24
N PHE A 103 -10.55 6.31 8.18
CA PHE A 103 -9.81 7.24 7.34
C PHE A 103 -10.74 8.33 6.78
N PHE A 104 -10.17 9.49 6.48
CA PHE A 104 -10.82 10.58 5.77
C PHE A 104 -10.57 10.51 4.27
N ARG A 105 -11.56 10.97 3.52
CA ARG A 105 -11.45 11.25 2.09
C ARG A 105 -11.72 12.74 1.90
N LYS A 106 -10.84 13.42 1.17
CA LYS A 106 -11.06 14.77 0.66
C LYS A 106 -10.99 14.71 -0.87
N ASN A 107 -11.97 15.28 -1.53
CA ASN A 107 -12.01 15.47 -2.98
C ASN A 107 -12.33 16.92 -3.29
N GLU A 108 -11.82 17.39 -4.42
CA GLU A 108 -12.21 18.66 -5.00
C GLU A 108 -13.40 18.38 -5.91
N HIS A 109 -14.60 18.75 -5.47
CA HIS A 109 -15.78 18.64 -6.29
C HIS A 109 -15.84 19.84 -7.24
N HIS A 110 -15.46 19.65 -8.51
CA HIS A 110 -16.17 20.37 -9.57
C HIS A 110 -17.56 19.73 -9.63
N CYS A 111 -18.49 20.20 -8.79
CA CYS A 111 -19.90 20.00 -9.09
C CYS A 111 -20.13 20.64 -10.45
N ARG A 112 -20.30 19.83 -11.50
CA ARG A 112 -20.86 20.32 -12.75
C ARG A 112 -22.17 21.01 -12.36
N PRO A 113 -22.35 22.32 -12.60
CA PRO A 113 -23.64 22.94 -12.35
C PRO A 113 -24.68 22.15 -13.16
N ASP A 114 -25.79 21.80 -12.52
CA ASP A 114 -26.89 21.12 -13.18
C ASP A 114 -27.24 21.93 -14.46
N PRO A 115 -27.42 21.26 -15.62
CA PRO A 115 -27.90 21.96 -16.79
C PRO A 115 -29.27 22.57 -16.47
N VAL A 116 -29.35 23.89 -16.56
CA VAL A 116 -30.59 24.69 -16.42
C VAL A 116 -31.58 24.30 -17.52
#